data_AF-A0A0M2GVT9-F1
#
_entry.id   AF-A0A0M2GVT9-F1
#
_cell.length_a   1.000
_cell.length_b   1.000
_cell.length_c   1.000
_cell.angle_alpha   90.00
_cell.angle_beta   90.00
_cell.angle_gamma   90.00
#
_symmetry.space_group_name_H-M   'P 1'
#
loop_
_entity.id
_entity.type
_entity.pdbx_description
1 polymer ?
#
loop_
_entity_poly.entity_id
_entity_poly.type
_entity_poly.pdbx_seq_one_letter_code
_entity_poly.pdbx_strand_id
1 'polypeptide(L)'
;MCIRIAVVDDLPTIAHWDPDEVTILVNRGTHPHDLIRELHAILAVDLGAPAIPGAGLFCFCGTRIELPSEFTVTALPVGASNL
;
A
#
# COMPACT_ATOMS: atom_id res chain seq x y z
N MET A 1 6.03 13.66 -9.64
CA MET A 1 6.24 13.31 -8.22
C MET A 1 5.30 12.16 -7.89
N CYS A 2 5.80 11.10 -7.24
CA CYS A 2 4.99 9.92 -6.89
C CYS A 2 4.43 10.07 -5.47
N ILE A 3 3.29 9.42 -5.21
CA ILE A 3 2.70 9.30 -3.87
C ILE A 3 3.68 8.60 -2.94
N ARG A 4 3.75 9.09 -1.69
CA ARG A 4 4.49 8.46 -0.59
C ARG A 4 3.53 7.75 0.36
N ILE A 5 4.03 6.79 1.11
CA ILE A 5 3.31 6.16 2.21
C ILE A 5 4.02 6.53 3.50
N ALA A 6 3.26 7.04 4.47
CA ALA A 6 3.73 7.34 5.81
C ALA A 6 2.90 6.56 6.83
N VAL A 7 3.58 6.00 7.83
CA VAL A 7 2.92 5.29 8.93
C VAL A 7 2.71 6.26 10.08
N VAL A 8 1.50 6.29 10.59
CA VAL A 8 1.10 7.10 11.75
C VAL A 8 0.36 6.23 12.76
N ASP A 9 0.30 6.69 14.00
CA ASP A 9 -0.46 6.06 15.06
C ASP A 9 -1.83 6.75 15.22
N ASP A 10 -2.81 6.03 15.76
CA ASP A 10 -4.16 6.53 16.10
C ASP A 10 -4.95 7.16 14.95
N LEU A 11 -4.72 6.71 13.70
CA LEU A 11 -5.53 7.13 12.56
C LEU A 11 -6.95 6.53 12.69
N PRO A 12 -8.04 7.31 12.48
CA PRO A 12 -9.41 6.83 12.65
C PRO A 12 -9.85 5.84 11.54
N THR A 13 -9.07 5.74 10.46
CA THR A 13 -9.27 4.82 9.34
C THR A 13 -8.02 3.99 9.11
N ILE A 14 -8.10 2.99 8.24
CA ILE A 14 -6.94 2.18 7.83
C ILE A 14 -5.91 3.02 7.08
N ALA A 15 -6.38 3.82 6.11
CA ALA A 15 -5.57 4.72 5.34
C ALA A 15 -6.31 6.03 5.07
N HIS A 16 -5.57 7.09 4.81
CA HIS A 16 -6.09 8.42 4.49
C HIS A 16 -5.19 9.11 3.46
N TRP A 17 -5.80 9.66 2.42
CA TRP A 17 -5.08 10.46 1.42
C TRP A 17 -4.94 11.90 1.88
N ASP A 18 -3.69 12.37 2.01
CA ASP A 18 -3.34 13.77 2.24
C ASP A 18 -2.90 14.42 0.90
N PRO A 19 -3.72 15.29 0.30
CA PRO A 19 -3.39 15.96 -0.96
C PRO A 19 -2.33 17.06 -0.80
N ASP A 20 -2.20 17.65 0.39
CA ASP A 20 -1.26 18.75 0.64
C ASP A 20 0.17 18.22 0.71
N GLU A 21 0.35 17.04 1.33
CA GLU A 21 1.66 16.37 1.42
C GLU A 21 1.91 15.34 0.30
N VAL A 22 0.93 15.09 -0.57
CA VAL A 22 0.98 14.05 -1.62
C VAL A 22 1.35 12.68 -1.03
N THR A 23 0.75 12.36 0.12
CA THR A 23 1.10 11.21 0.95
C THR A 23 -0.15 10.45 1.39
N ILE A 24 -0.09 9.12 1.38
CA ILE A 24 -1.11 8.29 2.03
C ILE A 24 -0.63 7.96 3.44
N LEU A 25 -1.38 8.43 4.43
CA LEU A 25 -1.19 8.10 5.83
C LEU A 25 -1.82 6.73 6.10
N VAL A 26 -1.10 5.86 6.82
CA VAL A 26 -1.53 4.50 7.12
C VAL A 26 -1.46 4.27 8.62
N ASN A 27 -2.52 3.69 9.19
CA ASN A 27 -2.53 3.37 10.62
C ASN A 27 -1.58 2.21 10.93
N ARG A 28 -0.71 2.40 11.91
CA ARG A 28 0.16 1.35 12.43
C ARG A 28 -0.66 0.16 12.93
N GLY A 29 -0.14 -1.05 12.71
CA GLY A 29 -0.76 -2.28 13.22
C GLY A 29 -1.96 -2.75 12.39
N THR A 30 -2.31 -2.05 11.30
CA THR A 30 -3.30 -2.54 10.35
C THR A 30 -2.87 -3.88 9.75
N HIS A 31 -3.83 -4.80 9.60
CA HIS A 31 -3.58 -6.06 8.92
C HIS A 31 -3.19 -5.84 7.45
N PRO A 32 -2.08 -6.44 6.95
CA PRO A 32 -1.56 -6.15 5.60
C PRO A 32 -2.58 -6.35 4.46
N HIS A 33 -3.46 -7.34 4.58
CA HIS A 33 -4.49 -7.58 3.57
C HIS A 33 -5.52 -6.44 3.49
N ASP A 34 -5.97 -5.93 4.63
CA ASP A 34 -6.91 -4.83 4.68
C ASP A 34 -6.28 -3.53 4.20
N LEU A 35 -5.01 -3.32 4.55
CA LEU A 35 -4.22 -2.20 4.04
C LEU A 35 -4.09 -2.23 2.52
N ILE A 36 -3.69 -3.36 1.93
CA ILE A 36 -3.52 -3.48 0.47
C ILE A 36 -4.86 -3.21 -0.24
N ARG A 37 -5.97 -3.70 0.31
CA ARG A 37 -7.31 -3.47 -0.23
C ARG A 37 -7.68 -1.98 -0.19
N GLU A 38 -7.44 -1.32 0.94
CA GLU A 38 -7.75 0.10 1.10
C GLU A 38 -6.87 0.99 0.21
N LEU A 39 -5.57 0.71 0.16
CA LEU A 39 -4.64 1.42 -0.73
C LEU A 39 -5.02 1.25 -2.19
N HIS A 40 -5.43 0.05 -2.61
CA HIS A 40 -5.92 -0.17 -3.96
C HIS A 40 -7.16 0.68 -4.27
N ALA A 41 -8.10 0.79 -3.32
CA ALA A 41 -9.28 1.63 -3.48
C ALA A 41 -8.90 3.11 -3.65
N ILE A 42 -8.08 3.66 -2.74
CA ILE A 42 -7.62 5.06 -2.83
C ILE A 42 -6.88 5.30 -4.16
N LEU A 43 -5.93 4.44 -4.51
CA LEU A 43 -5.11 4.62 -5.70
C LEU A 43 -5.94 4.53 -6.98
N ALA A 44 -6.78 3.50 -7.13
CA ALA A 44 -7.51 3.27 -8.38
C ALA A 44 -8.77 4.14 -8.51
N VAL A 45 -9.50 4.34 -7.42
CA VAL A 45 -10.80 5.04 -7.43
C VAL A 45 -10.61 6.53 -7.23
N ASP A 46 -9.91 6.92 -6.17
CA ASP A 46 -9.80 8.34 -5.81
C ASP A 46 -8.72 9.07 -6.63
N LEU A 47 -7.62 8.38 -6.94
CA LEU A 47 -6.45 8.97 -7.61
C LEU A 47 -6.27 8.53 -9.07
N GLY A 48 -7.11 7.63 -9.57
CA GLY A 48 -7.11 7.20 -10.97
C GLY A 48 -5.85 6.44 -11.41
N ALA A 49 -5.19 5.75 -10.49
CA ALA A 49 -4.01 4.95 -10.79
C ALA A 49 -4.36 3.64 -11.53
N PRO A 50 -3.42 3.08 -12.32
CA PRO A 50 -3.63 1.82 -13.00
C PRO A 50 -3.86 0.66 -12.00
N ALA A 51 -5.01 -0.01 -12.12
CA ALA A 51 -5.34 -1.21 -11.37
C ALA A 51 -5.06 -2.46 -12.21
N ILE A 52 -3.88 -3.05 -12.02
CA ILE A 52 -3.49 -4.30 -12.69
C ILE A 52 -3.48 -5.43 -11.65
N PRO A 53 -4.39 -6.42 -11.77
CA PRO A 53 -4.44 -7.54 -10.85
C PRO A 53 -3.08 -8.25 -10.74
N GLY A 54 -2.59 -8.43 -9.51
CA GLY A 54 -1.34 -9.16 -9.23
C GLY A 54 -0.04 -8.40 -9.52
N ALA A 55 -0.08 -7.20 -10.10
CA ALA A 55 1.13 -6.42 -10.42
C ALA A 55 1.61 -5.52 -9.26
N GLY A 56 0.85 -5.46 -8.17
CA GLY A 56 1.13 -4.60 -7.01
C GLY A 56 0.42 -3.25 -7.07
N LEU A 57 0.82 -2.33 -6.19
CA LEU A 57 0.25 -0.99 -6.09
C LEU A 57 1.07 -0.01 -6.93
N PHE A 58 0.39 0.79 -7.74
CA PHE A 58 1.01 1.79 -8.61
C PHE A 58 0.45 3.17 -8.31
N CYS A 59 1.30 4.17 -8.48
CA CYS A 59 0.91 5.57 -8.52
C CYS A 59 0.28 5.92 -9.88
N PHE A 60 -0.46 7.01 -9.94
CA PHE A 60 -1.02 7.55 -11.19
C PHE A 60 0.05 7.79 -12.28
N CYS A 61 1.30 8.06 -11.88
CA CYS A 61 2.42 8.21 -12.82
C CYS A 61 3.00 6.89 -13.35
N GLY A 62 2.43 5.74 -12.98
CA GLY A 62 2.88 4.41 -13.37
C GLY A 62 4.04 3.85 -12.55
N THR A 63 4.57 4.62 -11.60
CA THR A 63 5.63 4.16 -10.69
C THR A 63 5.05 3.20 -9.65
N ARG A 64 5.76 2.09 -9.38
CA ARG A 64 5.39 1.15 -8.32
C ARG A 64 5.54 1.81 -6.95
N ILE A 65 4.53 1.66 -6.10
CA ILE A 65 4.57 2.14 -4.72
C ILE A 65 5.21 1.06 -3.85
N GLU A 66 6.18 1.48 -3.05
CA GLU A 66 6.83 0.63 -2.05
C GLU A 66 6.10 0.77 -0.72
N LEU A 67 5.71 -0.36 -0.13
CA LEU A 67 5.14 -0.40 1.20
C LEU A 67 6.26 -0.35 2.24
N PRO A 68 6.06 0.35 3.38
CA PRO A 68 6.94 0.23 4.53
C PRO A 68 7.15 -1.23 4.92
N SER A 69 8.37 -1.59 5.37
CA SER A 69 8.76 -2.97 5.64
C SER A 69 7.91 -3.68 6.70
N GLU A 70 7.26 -2.92 7.58
CA GLU A 70 6.30 -3.42 8.55
C GLU A 70 5.01 -4.00 7.92
N PHE A 71 4.72 -3.66 6.67
CA PHE A 71 3.58 -4.17 5.90
C PHE A 71 3.99 -5.03 4.70
N THR A 72 5.29 -5.17 4.43
CA THR A 72 5.73 -6.16 3.45
C THR A 72 5.47 -7.54 4.02
N VAL A 73 4.51 -8.25 3.43
CA VAL A 73 4.40 -9.69 3.60
C VAL A 73 5.66 -10.26 2.96
N THR A 74 6.67 -10.55 3.77
CA THR A 74 7.79 -11.36 3.34
C THR A 74 7.18 -12.63 2.78
N ALA A 75 7.27 -12.81 1.45
CA ALA A 75 7.03 -14.11 0.88
C ALA A 75 8.01 -15.05 1.60
N LEU A 76 7.50 -15.84 2.54
CA LEU A 76 8.25 -16.99 3.04
C LEU A 76 8.71 -17.75 1.79
N PRO A 77 9.99 -18.14 1.69
CA PRO A 77 10.45 -18.88 0.53
C PRO A 77 9.56 -20.12 0.39
N VAL A 78 8.77 -20.17 -0.69
CA VAL A 78 8.16 -21.40 -1.18
C VAL A 78 9.33 -22.24 -1.67
N GLY A 79 9.89 -23.04 -0.76
CA GLY A 79 11.14 -23.74 -1.02
C GLY A 79 11.72 -24.42 0.21
N ALA A 80 10.92 -25.16 0.96
CA ALA A 80 11.43 -26.22 1.83
C ALA A 80 10.47 -27.42 1.81
N SER A 81 10.30 -27.99 0.62
CA SER A 81 9.95 -29.40 0.47
C SER A 81 11.09 -30.10 -0.28
N ASN A 82 11.49 -31.26 0.26
CA ASN A 82 12.58 -32.17 -0.12
C ASN A 82 13.94 -31.77 0.49
N LEU A 83 14.44 -32.45 1.52
CA LEU A 83 14.63 -33.91 1.65
C LEU A 83 14.49 -34.38 3.10
#